data_AF-A0A8J3WE70-F1
#
_entry.id   AF-A0A8J3WE70-F1
#
_cell.length_a   1.000
_cell.length_b   1.000
_cell.length_c   1.000
_cell.angle_alpha   90.00
_cell.angle_beta   90.00
_cell.angle_gamma   90.00
#
_symmetry.space_group_name_H-M   'P 1'
#
loop_
_entity.id
_entity.type
_entity.pdbx_description
1 polymer ?
#
loop_
_entity_poly.entity_id
_entity_poly.type
_entity_poly.pdbx_seq_one_letter_code
_entity_poly.pdbx_strand_id
1 'polypeptide(L)'
;MVHHERMEVRQIPVPLTEHDQEFLRAVRDPGSPEYMAVHRLVGGAPKLEKSFAVALHALMSIARKAVREEVMLAGYAMLAATQNGKDHAAHRAAWHRAAEVAGRE
;
A
#
# COMPACT_ATOMS: atom_id res chain seq x y z
N MET A 1 22.88 -4.49 28.43
CA MET A 1 21.86 -3.42 28.46
C MET A 1 21.77 -2.82 27.06
N VAL A 2 20.71 -3.12 26.31
CA VAL A 2 20.52 -2.55 24.97
C VAL A 2 19.81 -1.22 25.16
N HIS A 3 20.51 -0.11 24.95
CA HIS A 3 19.89 1.20 24.91
C HIS A 3 19.04 1.28 23.64
N HIS A 4 17.72 1.15 23.79
CA HIS A 4 16.81 1.58 22.74
C HIS A 4 16.89 3.10 22.64
N GLU A 5 17.69 3.56 21.68
CA GLU A 5 17.71 4.93 21.21
C GLU A 5 16.27 5.25 20.77
N ARG A 6 15.53 6.01 21.60
CA ARG A 6 14.23 6.52 21.21
C ARG A 6 14.50 7.46 20.05
N MET A 7 14.23 7.04 18.82
CA MET A 7 14.13 7.96 17.69
C MET A 7 13.13 9.05 18.08
N GLU A 8 13.62 10.24 18.37
CA GLU A 8 12.78 11.42 18.49
C GLU A 8 12.16 11.65 17.11
N VAL A 9 10.88 11.35 16.98
CA VAL A 9 10.10 11.68 15.78
C VAL A 9 9.94 13.19 15.78
N ARG A 10 10.87 13.89 15.13
CA ARG A 10 10.79 15.34 14.95
C ARG A 10 9.74 15.62 13.88
N GLN A 11 8.52 15.88 14.32
CA GLN A 11 7.42 16.27 13.42
C GLN A 11 7.66 17.69 12.94
N ILE A 12 7.96 17.86 11.65
CA ILE A 12 7.90 19.17 11.00
C ILE A 12 6.42 19.42 10.72
N PRO A 13 5.81 20.48 11.26
CA PRO A 13 4.40 20.77 11.02
C PRO A 13 4.19 21.07 9.54
N VAL A 14 3.44 20.21 8.85
CA VAL A 14 3.00 20.43 7.48
C VAL A 14 1.66 21.15 7.52
N PRO A 15 1.54 22.36 6.94
CA PRO A 15 0.28 23.06 6.87
C PRO A 15 -0.70 22.29 5.98
N LEU A 16 -1.93 22.15 6.43
CA LEU A 16 -3.00 21.56 5.64
C LEU A 16 -3.53 22.58 4.65
N THR A 17 -3.71 22.15 3.41
CA THR A 17 -4.33 22.97 2.37
C THR A 17 -5.81 23.21 2.69
N GLU A 18 -6.44 24.16 2.00
CA GLU A 18 -7.88 24.39 2.13
C GLU A 18 -8.68 23.14 1.76
N HIS A 19 -8.24 22.40 0.73
CA HIS A 19 -8.87 21.16 0.30
C HIS A 19 -8.78 20.07 1.38
N ASP A 20 -7.61 19.94 2.04
CA ASP A 20 -7.45 19.00 3.16
C ASP A 20 -8.40 19.33 4.32
N GLN A 21 -8.55 20.63 4.62
CA GLN A 21 -9.42 21.09 5.69
C GLN A 21 -10.90 20.86 5.36
N GLU A 22 -11.32 21.10 4.12
CA GLU A 22 -12.68 20.84 3.66
C GLU A 22 -13.00 19.35 3.70
N PHE A 23 -12.10 18.51 3.18
CA PHE A 23 -12.25 17.07 3.25
C PHE A 23 -12.32 16.57 4.69
N LEU A 24 -11.47 17.08 5.59
CA LEU A 24 -11.50 16.74 7.01
C LEU A 24 -12.78 17.21 7.71
N ARG A 25 -13.42 18.28 7.25
CA ARG A 25 -14.76 18.67 7.74
C ARG A 25 -15.80 17.66 7.27
N ALA A 26 -15.80 17.28 6.00
CA ALA A 26 -16.71 16.29 5.46
C ALA A 26 -16.58 14.94 6.17
N VAL A 27 -15.35 14.42 6.34
CA VAL A 27 -15.07 13.16 7.06
C VAL A 27 -15.58 13.16 8.51
N ARG A 28 -15.76 14.33 9.12
CA ARG A 28 -16.24 14.47 10.50
C ARG A 28 -17.75 14.69 10.59
N ASP A 29 -18.42 14.98 9.50
CA ASP A 29 -19.88 15.14 9.45
C ASP A 29 -20.53 13.76 9.27
N PRO A 30 -21.27 13.24 10.27
CA PRO A 30 -21.94 11.94 10.16
C PRO A 30 -22.94 11.82 9.00
N GLY A 31 -23.44 12.95 8.46
CA GLY A 31 -24.32 12.95 7.31
C GLY A 31 -23.61 12.85 5.96
N SER A 32 -22.28 12.97 5.93
CA SER A 32 -21.53 13.03 4.68
C SER A 32 -21.23 11.65 4.10
N PRO A 33 -21.14 11.55 2.76
CA PRO A 33 -20.61 10.35 2.09
C PRO A 33 -19.20 9.98 2.56
N GLU A 34 -18.35 10.97 2.83
CA GLU A 34 -16.96 10.79 3.25
C GLU A 34 -16.86 10.12 4.62
N TYR A 35 -17.69 10.53 5.58
CA TYR A 35 -17.77 9.89 6.90
C TYR A 35 -18.12 8.41 6.77
N MET A 36 -19.14 8.10 5.96
CA MET A 36 -19.61 6.74 5.72
C MET A 36 -18.54 5.88 5.01
N ALA A 37 -17.79 6.47 4.08
CA ALA A 37 -16.68 5.79 3.42
C ALA A 37 -15.54 5.47 4.40
N VAL A 38 -15.10 6.44 5.19
CA VAL A 38 -14.04 6.26 6.19
C VAL A 38 -14.45 5.23 7.24
N HIS A 39 -15.69 5.29 7.73
CA HIS A 39 -16.22 4.32 8.70
C HIS A 39 -16.16 2.88 8.16
N ARG A 40 -16.55 2.67 6.89
CA ARG A 40 -16.45 1.34 6.24
C ARG A 40 -15.01 0.86 6.09
N LEU A 41 -14.09 1.74 5.68
CA LEU A 41 -12.68 1.39 5.44
C LEU A 41 -11.90 1.10 6.72
N VAL A 42 -12.22 1.77 7.83
CA VAL A 42 -11.57 1.53 9.12
C VAL A 42 -12.05 0.21 9.75
N GLY A 43 -13.29 -0.22 9.48
CA GLY A 43 -13.83 -1.49 9.97
C GLY A 43 -14.27 -1.44 11.45
N GLY A 44 -14.66 -0.26 11.93
CA GLY A 44 -15.15 -0.03 13.30
C GLY A 44 -15.90 1.29 13.38
N ALA A 45 -16.30 1.70 14.60
CA ALA A 45 -16.98 2.96 14.86
C ALA A 45 -16.05 4.01 15.49
N PRO A 46 -15.06 4.55 14.75
CA PRO A 46 -14.32 5.69 15.24
C PRO A 46 -15.28 6.87 15.40
N LYS A 47 -15.19 7.56 16.54
CA LYS A 47 -15.95 8.78 16.83
C LYS A 47 -15.36 9.97 16.07
N LEU A 48 -15.34 9.89 14.74
CA LEU A 48 -14.70 10.84 13.82
C LEU A 48 -15.22 12.26 14.06
N GLU A 49 -16.51 12.38 14.38
CA GLU A 49 -17.18 13.64 14.64
C GLU A 49 -16.58 14.41 15.83
N LYS A 50 -16.06 13.68 16.83
CA LYS A 50 -15.64 14.26 18.11
C LYS A 50 -14.28 14.94 18.07
N SER A 51 -13.39 14.52 17.18
CA SER A 51 -12.03 15.05 17.19
C SER A 51 -11.38 15.01 15.81
N PHE A 52 -10.78 16.14 15.47
CA PHE A 52 -9.93 16.29 14.29
C PHE A 52 -8.77 15.29 14.29
N ALA A 53 -8.11 15.10 15.43
CA ALA A 53 -7.01 14.16 15.54
C ALA A 53 -7.45 12.71 15.31
N VAL A 54 -8.66 12.36 15.75
CA VAL A 54 -9.24 11.02 15.53
C VAL A 54 -9.53 10.80 14.04
N ALA A 55 -10.14 11.80 13.38
CA ALA A 55 -10.37 11.74 11.93
C ALA A 55 -9.07 11.62 11.14
N LEU A 56 -8.08 12.46 11.45
CA LEU A 56 -6.78 12.41 10.79
C LEU A 56 -6.05 11.07 11.03
N HIS A 57 -6.10 10.55 12.26
CA HIS A 57 -5.51 9.24 12.58
C HIS A 57 -6.19 8.09 11.83
N ALA A 58 -7.51 8.14 11.65
CA ALA A 58 -8.25 7.18 10.84
C ALA A 58 -7.81 7.23 9.37
N LEU A 59 -7.70 8.42 8.79
CA LEU A 59 -7.20 8.61 7.42
C LEU A 59 -5.76 8.08 7.26
N MET A 60 -4.87 8.36 8.21
CA MET A 60 -3.51 7.83 8.19
C MET A 60 -3.47 6.30 8.28
N SER A 61 -4.42 5.69 9.00
CA SER A 61 -4.54 4.23 9.08
C SER A 61 -5.01 3.64 7.74
N ILE A 62 -5.94 4.30 7.06
CA ILE A 62 -6.40 3.91 5.71
C ILE A 62 -5.24 4.03 4.71
N ALA A 63 -4.57 5.20 4.67
CA ALA A 63 -3.45 5.44 3.76
C ALA A 63 -2.33 4.40 3.96
N ARG A 64 -2.01 4.05 5.22
CA ARG A 64 -1.02 3.01 5.51
C ARG A 64 -1.42 1.65 4.95
N LYS A 65 -2.69 1.27 5.03
CA LYS A 65 -3.18 0.00 4.46
C LYS A 65 -3.04 0.01 2.94
N ALA A 66 -3.52 1.07 2.28
CA ALA A 66 -3.43 1.22 0.83
C ALA A 66 -1.98 1.15 0.31
N VAL A 67 -1.04 1.85 0.98
CA VAL A 67 0.38 1.78 0.61
C VAL A 67 0.95 0.37 0.78
N ARG A 68 0.56 -0.36 1.84
CA ARG A 68 1.03 -1.73 2.03
C ARG A 68 0.47 -2.69 0.98
N GLU A 69 -0.79 -2.53 0.61
CA GLU A 69 -1.41 -3.31 -0.47
C GLU A 69 -0.68 -3.08 -1.79
N GLU A 70 -0.37 -1.83 -2.13
CA GLU A 70 0.39 -1.50 -3.34
C GLU A 70 1.80 -2.10 -3.32
N VAL A 71 2.50 -2.04 -2.19
CA VAL A 71 3.82 -2.66 -2.02
C VAL A 71 3.75 -4.18 -2.21
N MET A 72 2.71 -4.83 -1.68
CA MET A 72 2.51 -6.27 -1.86
C MET A 72 2.24 -6.61 -3.32
N LEU A 73 1.38 -5.85 -4.01
CA LEU A 73 1.09 -6.02 -5.43
C LEU A 73 2.34 -5.88 -6.29
N ALA A 74 3.15 -4.84 -6.05
CA ALA A 74 4.42 -4.65 -6.74
C ALA A 74 5.39 -5.82 -6.48
N GLY A 75 5.46 -6.31 -5.24
CA GLY A 75 6.26 -7.48 -4.89
C GLY A 75 5.84 -8.75 -5.63
N TYR A 76 4.53 -9.01 -5.74
CA TYR A 76 4.00 -10.14 -6.51
C TYR A 76 4.25 -9.98 -8.02
N ALA A 77 4.12 -8.77 -8.56
CA ALA A 77 4.42 -8.50 -9.96
C ALA A 77 5.90 -8.74 -10.29
N MET A 78 6.81 -8.33 -9.42
CA MET A 78 8.24 -8.63 -9.55
C MET A 78 8.51 -10.13 -9.50
N LEU A 79 7.90 -10.85 -8.57
CA LEU A 79 8.05 -12.30 -8.47
C LEU A 79 7.58 -13.00 -9.75
N ALA A 80 6.40 -12.62 -10.27
CA ALA A 80 5.87 -13.15 -11.53
C ALA A 80 6.80 -12.86 -12.71
N ALA A 81 7.34 -11.64 -12.81
CA ALA A 81 8.31 -11.28 -13.85
C ALA A 81 9.58 -12.13 -13.79
N THR A 82 10.10 -12.43 -12.59
CA THR A 82 11.28 -13.30 -12.43
C THR A 82 10.99 -14.76 -12.78
N GLN A 83 9.78 -15.26 -12.54
CA GLN A 83 9.37 -16.61 -12.94
C GLN A 83 9.27 -16.72 -14.46
N ASN A 84 8.59 -15.78 -15.11
CA ASN A 84 8.48 -15.73 -16.58
C ASN A 84 9.86 -15.71 -17.26
N GLY A 85 10.82 -14.96 -16.71
CA GLY A 85 12.20 -14.93 -17.24
C GLY A 85 12.92 -16.28 -17.18
N LYS A 86 12.73 -17.05 -16.09
CA LYS A 86 13.31 -18.39 -15.91
C LYS A 86 12.65 -19.41 -16.82
N ASP A 87 11.34 -19.34 -17.00
CA ASP A 87 10.60 -20.24 -17.89
C ASP A 87 10.98 -20.03 -19.36
N HIS A 88 11.12 -18.78 -19.80
CA HIS A 88 11.62 -18.49 -21.15
C HIS A 88 13.06 -18.99 -21.37
N ALA A 89 13.93 -18.91 -20.36
CA ALA A 89 15.29 -19.45 -20.44
C ALA A 89 15.30 -20.99 -20.52
N ALA A 90 14.48 -21.66 -19.70
CA ALA A 90 14.34 -23.12 -19.71
C ALA A 90 13.76 -23.62 -21.04
N HIS A 91 12.76 -22.92 -21.59
CA HIS A 91 12.18 -23.23 -22.88
C HIS A 91 13.24 -23.13 -23.99
N ARG A 92 13.98 -22.01 -24.08
CA ARG A 92 15.08 -21.85 -25.05
C ARG A 92 16.12 -22.96 -24.94
N ALA A 93 16.53 -23.31 -23.72
CA ALA A 93 17.49 -24.40 -23.50
C ALA A 93 16.95 -25.79 -23.91
N ALA A 94 15.64 -26.02 -23.82
CA ALA A 94 15.01 -27.25 -24.32
C ALA A 94 15.01 -27.29 -25.87
N TRP A 95 14.72 -26.18 -26.53
CA TRP A 95 14.77 -26.08 -28.01
C TRP A 95 16.18 -26.29 -28.55
N HIS A 96 17.20 -25.68 -27.95
CA HIS A 96 18.58 -25.87 -28.37
C HIS A 96 19.03 -27.34 -28.25
N ARG A 97 18.67 -28.01 -27.15
CA ARG A 97 18.96 -29.45 -26.98
C ARG A 97 18.21 -30.33 -27.98
N ALA A 98 16.96 -30.02 -28.29
CA ALA A 98 16.19 -30.76 -29.30
C ALA A 98 16.78 -30.61 -30.71
N ALA A 99 17.24 -29.40 -31.06
CA ALA A 99 17.89 -29.14 -32.34
C ALA A 99 19.26 -29.84 -32.48
N GLU A 100 20.04 -29.93 -31.40
CA GLU A 100 21.31 -30.67 -31.38
C GLU A 100 21.12 -32.18 -31.56
N VAL A 101 20.03 -32.75 -31.03
CA VAL A 101 19.70 -34.17 -31.20
C VAL A 101 19.23 -34.46 -32.63
N ALA A 102 18.42 -33.58 -33.23
CA ALA A 102 17.90 -33.74 -34.59
C ALA A 102 18.97 -33.52 -35.68
N GLY A 103 20.04 -32.77 -35.40
CA GLY A 103 21.17 -32.56 -36.34
C GLY A 103 22.27 -33.62 -36.27
N ARG A 104 22.11 -34.67 -35.45
CA ARG A 104 23.07 -35.76 -35.26
C ARG A 104 22.66 -37.08 -35.92
N GLU A 105 21.53 -37.10 -36.61
CA GLU A 105 21.06 -38.18 -37.49
C GLU A 105 21.45 -37.91 -38.94
#